data_AF-A0A7J4IDA0-F1
#
_entry.id   AF-A0A7J4IDA0-F1
#
_cell.length_a   1.000
_cell.length_b   1.000
_cell.length_c   1.000
_cell.angle_alpha   90.00
_cell.angle_beta   90.00
_cell.angle_gamma   90.00
#
_symmetry.space_group_name_H-M   'P 1'
#
loop_
_entity.id
_entity.type
_entity.pdbx_description
1 polymer ?
#
loop_
_entity_poly.entity_id
_entity_poly.type
_entity_poly.pdbx_seq_one_letter_code
_entity_poly.pdbx_strand_id
1 'polypeptide(L)'
;MISLDSEKKQKIFNELAGLQQRDYCFSSGHILGSMCTVPHPLAREVYLQFLETNLGDLELCPGTKEIESRYIAFISKLLHAPKTSTQNKTKKQTN
;
A
#
# COMPACT_ATOMS: atom_id res chain seq x y z
N MET A 1 10.52 23.78 -1.02
CA MET A 1 9.80 23.47 0.24
C MET A 1 8.67 24.47 0.38
N ILE A 2 7.41 24.06 0.17
CA ILE A 2 6.27 24.97 0.25
C ILE A 2 5.89 25.11 1.72
N SER A 3 6.12 26.30 2.31
CA SER A 3 5.65 26.63 3.65
C SER A 3 4.14 26.85 3.60
N LEU A 4 3.37 25.79 3.86
CA LEU A 4 1.95 25.92 4.14
C LEU A 4 1.80 26.70 5.45
N ASP A 5 1.19 27.88 5.33
CA ASP A 5 0.74 28.69 6.47
C ASP A 5 -0.07 27.82 7.45
N SER A 6 0.28 27.89 8.73
CA SER A 6 -0.26 26.99 9.77
C SER A 6 -1.77 27.14 9.90
N GLU A 7 -2.32 28.34 9.69
CA GLU A 7 -3.76 28.59 9.70
C GLU A 7 -4.46 27.93 8.52
N LYS A 8 -3.89 28.03 7.31
CA LYS A 8 -4.44 27.36 6.11
C LYS A 8 -4.41 25.84 6.26
N LYS A 9 -3.30 25.31 6.78
CA LYS A 9 -3.17 23.87 7.07
C LYS A 9 -4.27 23.41 8.03
N GLN A 10 -4.48 24.14 9.13
CA GLN A 10 -5.52 23.79 10.10
C GLN A 10 -6.93 23.86 9.49
N LYS A 11 -7.21 24.88 8.68
CA LYS A 11 -8.50 25.00 7.98
C LYS A 11 -8.77 23.79 7.09
N ILE A 12 -7.76 23.36 6.33
CA ILE A 12 -7.85 22.15 5.48
C ILE A 12 -8.13 20.90 6.33
N PHE A 13 -7.39 20.69 7.41
CA PHE A 13 -7.62 19.52 8.29
C PHE A 13 -9.03 19.51 8.90
N ASN A 14 -9.54 20.67 9.32
CA ASN A 14 -10.88 20.77 9.88
C ASN A 14 -11.96 20.42 8.85
N GLU A 15 -11.82 20.92 7.62
CA GLU A 15 -12.75 20.61 6.53
C GLU A 15 -12.73 19.10 6.21
N LEU A 16 -11.54 18.52 6.05
CA LEU A 16 -11.38 17.09 5.78
C LEU A 16 -11.91 16.22 6.92
N ALA A 17 -11.70 16.60 8.18
CA ALA A 17 -12.24 15.88 9.33
C ALA A 17 -13.77 15.91 9.36
N GLY A 18 -14.38 17.04 9.01
CA GLY A 18 -15.84 17.16 8.88
C GLY A 18 -16.42 16.26 7.79
N LEU A 19 -15.72 16.12 6.66
CA LEU A 19 -16.09 15.16 5.62
C LEU A 19 -15.95 13.72 6.10
N GLN A 20 -14.81 13.37 6.71
CA GLN A 20 -14.53 12.01 7.20
C GLN A 20 -15.53 11.54 8.28
N GLN A 21 -16.04 12.44 9.13
CA GLN A 21 -17.05 12.09 10.14
C GLN A 21 -18.38 11.60 9.54
N ARG A 22 -18.62 11.86 8.25
CA ARG A 22 -19.81 11.37 7.55
C ARG A 22 -19.64 9.93 7.04
N ASP A 23 -18.42 9.41 7.02
CA ASP A 23 -18.12 8.07 6.55
C ASP A 23 -18.32 7.01 7.66
N TYR A 24 -18.65 5.79 7.27
CA TYR A 24 -18.69 4.66 8.20
C TYR A 24 -17.28 4.19 8.56
N CYS A 25 -17.03 3.99 9.85
CA CYS A 25 -15.78 3.42 10.34
C CYS A 25 -15.86 1.89 10.41
N PHE A 26 -14.88 1.18 9.84
CA PHE A 26 -14.82 -0.29 9.90
C PHE A 26 -14.73 -0.85 11.33
N SER A 27 -14.18 -0.08 12.28
CA SER A 27 -14.13 -0.44 13.70
C SER A 27 -15.45 -0.25 14.45
N SER A 28 -16.48 0.35 13.84
CA SER A 28 -17.76 0.65 14.51
C SER A 28 -18.67 -0.56 14.68
N GLY A 29 -18.44 -1.65 13.95
CA GLY A 29 -19.34 -2.82 13.92
C GLY A 29 -20.58 -2.65 13.04
N HIS A 30 -20.78 -1.48 12.40
CA HIS A 30 -21.95 -1.24 11.52
C HIS A 30 -21.78 -1.76 10.09
N ILE A 31 -20.53 -2.02 9.64
CA ILE A 31 -20.26 -2.46 8.26
C ILE A 31 -20.31 -3.99 8.20
N LEU A 32 -21.39 -4.55 7.64
CA LEU A 32 -21.65 -6.00 7.64
C LEU A 32 -21.33 -6.70 6.30
N GLY A 33 -21.26 -5.96 5.20
CA GLY A 33 -21.20 -6.51 3.84
C GLY A 33 -19.94 -6.16 3.04
N SER A 34 -18.85 -5.77 3.71
CA SER A 34 -17.60 -5.39 3.03
C SER A 34 -16.58 -6.54 3.03
N MET A 35 -15.85 -6.71 1.93
CA MET A 35 -14.67 -7.58 1.87
C MET A 35 -13.40 -6.91 2.43
N CYS A 36 -13.49 -5.64 2.82
CA CYS A 36 -12.38 -4.84 3.34
C CYS A 36 -12.53 -4.59 4.84
N THR A 37 -11.42 -4.24 5.50
CA THR A 37 -11.39 -3.84 6.92
C THR A 37 -10.20 -2.92 7.20
N VAL A 38 -10.08 -2.46 8.45
CA VAL A 38 -8.93 -1.67 8.92
C VAL A 38 -7.64 -2.50 8.73
N PRO A 39 -6.61 -1.94 8.09
CA PRO A 39 -5.34 -2.63 7.94
C PRO A 39 -4.65 -2.84 9.30
N HIS A 40 -3.85 -3.89 9.40
CA HIS A 40 -3.04 -4.18 10.59
C HIS A 40 -2.18 -2.96 10.99
N PRO A 41 -2.03 -2.62 12.29
CA PRO A 41 -1.29 -1.43 12.73
C PRO A 41 0.12 -1.30 12.14
N LEU A 42 0.90 -2.38 12.17
CA LEU A 42 2.25 -2.41 11.57
C LEU A 42 2.23 -2.09 10.07
N ALA A 43 1.22 -2.56 9.32
CA ALA A 43 1.13 -2.31 7.89
C ALA A 43 0.91 -0.82 7.59
N ARG A 44 0.20 -0.09 8.46
CA ARG A 44 0.00 1.36 8.34
C ARG A 44 1.30 2.12 8.52
N GLU A 45 2.10 1.74 9.51
CA GLU A 45 3.40 2.36 9.79
C GLU A 45 4.38 2.13 8.64
N VAL A 46 4.48 0.88 8.16
CA VAL A 46 5.36 0.54 7.04
C VAL A 46 4.89 1.21 5.75
N TYR A 47 3.59 1.28 5.49
CA TYR A 47 3.08 1.97 4.29
C TYR A 47 3.54 3.43 4.22
N LEU A 48 3.54 4.15 5.34
CA LEU A 48 4.05 5.53 5.39
C LEU A 48 5.55 5.62 5.08
N GLN A 49 6.35 4.63 5.48
CA GLN A 49 7.78 4.57 5.16
C GLN A 49 8.05 4.33 3.67
N PHE A 50 7.15 3.62 2.97
CA PHE A 50 7.27 3.26 1.56
C PHE A 50 6.42 4.15 0.63
N LEU A 51 5.89 5.27 1.13
CA LEU A 51 4.91 6.11 0.41
C LEU A 51 5.45 6.69 -0.91
N GLU A 52 6.76 6.93 -0.99
CA GLU A 52 7.43 7.46 -2.19
C GLU A 52 7.87 6.36 -3.17
N THR A 53 7.66 5.09 -2.84
CA THR A 53 8.08 3.99 -3.72
C THR A 53 7.11 3.78 -4.87
N ASN A 54 7.66 3.42 -6.03
CA ASN A 54 6.91 3.20 -7.26
C ASN A 54 7.39 1.91 -7.94
N LEU A 55 6.60 0.83 -7.87
CA LEU A 55 6.91 -0.43 -8.55
C LEU A 55 6.85 -0.33 -10.09
N GLY A 56 6.37 0.78 -10.64
CA GLY A 56 6.50 1.10 -12.07
C GLY A 56 7.93 1.47 -12.49
N ASP A 57 8.78 1.87 -11.53
CA ASP A 57 10.19 2.20 -11.76
C ASP A 57 11.10 1.39 -10.83
N LEU A 58 11.45 0.21 -11.31
CA LEU A 58 12.18 -0.79 -10.53
C LEU A 58 13.65 -0.44 -10.28
N GLU A 59 14.23 0.49 -11.06
CA GLU A 59 15.62 0.92 -10.88
C GLU A 59 15.76 1.80 -9.64
N LEU A 60 14.74 2.63 -9.37
CA LEU A 60 14.68 3.49 -8.18
C LEU A 60 14.21 2.73 -6.93
N CYS A 61 13.47 1.63 -7.08
CA CYS A 61 12.84 0.91 -5.98
C CYS A 61 13.25 -0.58 -5.88
N PRO A 62 14.55 -0.92 -5.83
CA PRO A 62 15.02 -2.31 -5.83
C PRO A 62 14.56 -3.10 -4.58
N GLY A 63 14.48 -2.43 -3.41
CA GLY A 63 13.98 -3.06 -2.18
C GLY A 63 12.49 -3.42 -2.27
N THR A 64 11.65 -2.52 -2.79
CA THR A 64 10.21 -2.78 -2.97
C THR A 64 9.96 -3.91 -3.96
N LYS A 65 10.77 -4.00 -5.02
CA LYS A 65 10.75 -5.12 -5.97
C LYS A 65 11.06 -6.47 -5.30
N GLU A 66 12.03 -6.49 -4.39
CA GLU A 66 12.36 -7.70 -3.63
C GLU A 66 11.18 -8.11 -2.73
N ILE A 67 10.54 -7.16 -2.06
CA ILE A 67 9.34 -7.39 -1.25
C ILE A 67 8.23 -8.02 -2.09
N GLU A 68 7.93 -7.47 -3.27
CA GLU A 68 6.95 -8.02 -4.22
C GLU A 68 7.32 -9.47 -4.60
N SER A 69 8.58 -9.72 -4.97
CA SER A 69 9.06 -11.04 -5.37
C SER A 69 8.88 -12.07 -4.25
N ARG A 70 9.19 -11.69 -3.01
CA ARG A 70 9.02 -12.53 -1.82
C ARG A 70 7.54 -12.78 -1.51
N TYR A 71 6.69 -11.77 -1.68
CA TYR A 71 5.25 -11.89 -1.45
C TYR A 71 4.59 -12.82 -2.46
N ILE A 72 4.95 -12.71 -3.76
CA ILE A 72 4.49 -13.64 -4.79
C ILE A 72 4.88 -15.07 -4.44
N ALA A 73 6.15 -15.30 -4.07
CA ALA A 73 6.61 -16.63 -3.66
C ALA A 73 5.84 -17.18 -2.43
N PHE A 74 5.55 -16.31 -1.45
CA PHE A 74 4.75 -16.66 -0.28
C PHE A 74 3.32 -17.08 -0.67
N ILE A 75 2.61 -16.28 -1.48
CA ILE A 75 1.24 -16.59 -1.90
C ILE A 75 1.20 -17.82 -2.80
N SER A 76 2.15 -17.97 -3.72
CA SER A 76 2.26 -19.18 -4.56
C SER A 76 2.42 -20.44 -3.71
N LYS A 77 3.24 -20.39 -2.66
CA LYS A 77 3.38 -21.51 -1.71
C LYS A 77 2.09 -21.74 -0.93
N LEU A 78 1.48 -20.69 -0.40
CA LEU A 78 0.24 -20.76 0.38
C LEU A 78 -0.90 -21.42 -0.42
N LEU A 79 -0.99 -21.12 -1.71
CA LEU A 79 -2.04 -21.61 -2.60
C LEU A 79 -1.65 -22.86 -3.42
N HIS A 80 -0.49 -23.47 -3.15
CA HIS A 80 0.03 -24.63 -3.90
C HIS A 80 0.05 -24.42 -5.43
N ALA A 81 0.44 -23.22 -5.86
CA ALA A 81 0.39 -22.85 -7.27
C ALA A 81 1.34 -23.74 -8.12
N PRO A 82 0.96 -24.10 -9.37
CA PRO A 82 1.82 -24.86 -10.27
C PRO A 82 3.14 -24.14 -10.54
N LYS A 83 4.23 -24.88 -10.77
CA LYS A 83 5.56 -24.30 -11.05
C LYS A 83 5.59 -23.37 -12.28
N THR A 84 4.61 -23.46 -13.17
CA THR A 84 4.45 -22.61 -14.34
C THR A 84 3.88 -21.22 -14.03
N SER A 85 3.31 -21.02 -12.84
CA SER A 85 2.63 -19.78 -12.45
C SER A 85 3.59 -18.63 -12.10
N THR A 86 4.83 -18.94 -11.72
CA THR A 86 5.87 -17.97 -11.36
C THR A 86 6.96 -17.92 -12.44
N GLN A 87 6.58 -17.82 -13.72
CA GLN A 87 7.54 -17.49 -14.76
C GLN A 87 7.86 -15.99 -14.70
N ASN A 88 8.84 -15.63 -13.87
CA ASN A 88 9.56 -14.39 -14.06
C ASN A 88 10.21 -14.45 -15.45
N LYS A 89 9.73 -13.57 -16.35
CA LYS A 89 10.49 -13.21 -17.56
C LYS A 89 11.83 -12.65 -17.08
N THR A 90 12.83 -13.50 -16.92
CA THR A 90 14.23 -13.11 -17.08
C THR A 90 14.37 -12.66 -18.53
N LYS A 91 13.92 -11.44 -18.85
CA LYS A 91 14.46 -10.73 -19.99
C LYS A 91 15.95 -10.60 -19.67
N LYS A 92 16.75 -11.35 -20.44
CA LYS A 92 18.13 -10.98 -20.76
C LYS A 92 18.20 -9.45 -20.89
N GLN A 93 18.82 -8.79 -19.93
CA GLN A 93 19.65 -7.63 -20.25
C GLN A 93 21.05 -8.20 -20.45
N THR A 94 21.26 -8.71 -21.67
CA THR A 94 22.58 -8.85 -22.25
C THR A 94 22.89 -7.53 -22.93
N ASN A 95 24.04 -6.97 -22.56
CA ASN A 95 24.77 -5.80 -23.06
C ASN A 95 24.20 -4.43 -22.69
#